data_AF-A0A8T1ZV31-F1
#
_entry.id   AF-A0A8T1ZV31-F1
#
_cell.length_a   1.000
_cell.length_b   1.000
_cell.length_c   1.000
_cell.angle_alpha   90.00
_cell.angle_beta   90.00
_cell.angle_gamma   90.00
#
_symmetry.space_group_name_H-M   'P 1'
#
loop_
_entity.id
_entity.type
_entity.pdbx_description
1 polymer ?
#
loop_
_entity_poly.entity_id
_entity_poly.type
_entity_poly.pdbx_seq_one_letter_code
_entity_poly.pdbx_strand_id
1 'polypeptide(L)'
;MALKRGITEAVGLGIDHILIYCDHYRIFELVMERSASELENIALVIDDVQRIRQRLTSIFPVLVTRNQIKFVYELAMETIVSEISIHIPDQNKTCSICSDDNIEPERMFSVALCGHEFCVECVKRHIEVRLLAGGVPRCPHYQCES
;
A
#
# COMPACT_ATOMS: atom_id res chain seq x y z
N MET A 1 15.24 8.07 -9.59
CA MET A 1 13.87 8.63 -9.61
C MET A 1 13.26 8.78 -8.21
N ALA A 2 13.27 7.76 -7.33
CA ALA A 2 12.64 7.85 -6.00
C ALA A 2 13.20 8.94 -5.07
N LEU A 3 14.53 9.06 -4.94
CA LEU A 3 15.17 10.06 -4.08
C LEU A 3 14.79 11.50 -4.47
N LYS A 4 14.99 11.86 -5.75
CA LYS A 4 14.57 13.16 -6.31
C LYS A 4 13.10 13.44 -6.05
N ARG A 5 12.22 12.47 -6.34
CA ARG A 5 10.77 12.63 -6.15
C ARG A 5 10.43 12.84 -4.68
N GLY A 6 10.91 12.00 -3.77
CA GLY A 6 10.63 12.10 -2.35
C GLY A 6 11.03 13.46 -1.76
N ILE A 7 12.19 13.98 -2.14
CA ILE A 7 12.63 15.32 -1.69
C ILE A 7 11.76 16.42 -2.34
N THR A 8 11.42 16.29 -3.63
CA THR A 8 10.57 17.28 -4.32
C THR A 8 9.19 17.39 -3.69
N GLU A 9 8.55 16.26 -3.37
CA GLU A 9 7.24 16.21 -2.73
C GLU A 9 7.31 16.77 -1.30
N ALA A 10 8.35 16.42 -0.53
CA ALA A 10 8.55 16.97 0.81
C ALA A 10 8.64 18.51 0.78
N VAL A 11 9.43 19.07 -0.15
CA VAL A 11 9.50 20.52 -0.36
C VAL A 11 8.14 21.10 -0.76
N GLY A 12 7.39 20.42 -1.62
CA GLY A 12 6.03 20.82 -2.02
C GLY A 12 5.04 20.87 -0.85
N LEU A 13 5.23 19.99 0.14
CA LEU A 13 4.44 19.93 1.37
C LEU A 13 4.93 20.90 2.47
N GLY A 14 5.97 21.70 2.20
CA GLY A 14 6.56 22.60 3.19
C GLY A 14 7.40 21.88 4.26
N ILE A 15 7.79 20.63 4.02
CA ILE A 15 8.73 19.89 4.89
C ILE A 15 10.15 20.29 4.49
N ASP A 16 10.80 21.07 5.34
CA ASP A 16 12.11 21.68 5.08
C ASP A 16 13.25 21.09 5.95
N HIS A 17 12.93 20.20 6.89
CA HIS A 17 13.88 19.42 7.68
C HIS A 17 13.78 17.94 7.34
N ILE A 18 14.81 17.36 6.70
CA ILE A 18 14.78 15.99 6.18
C ILE A 18 15.95 15.16 6.71
N LEU A 19 15.66 13.95 7.19
CA LEU A 19 16.64 12.90 7.47
C LEU A 19 16.56 11.81 6.40
N ILE A 20 17.69 11.45 5.79
CA ILE A 20 17.76 10.41 4.77
C ILE A 20 18.51 9.21 5.32
N TYR A 21 17.81 8.12 5.62
CA TYR A 21 18.45 6.88 6.03
C TYR A 21 18.91 6.08 4.81
N CYS A 22 20.18 5.69 4.78
CA CYS A 22 20.78 4.95 3.67
C CYS A 22 21.56 3.75 4.21
N ASP A 23 21.31 2.56 3.68
CA ASP A 23 22.07 1.34 4.02
C ASP A 23 23.22 1.05 3.04
N HIS A 24 23.36 1.87 1.99
CA HIS A 24 24.36 1.68 0.95
C HIS A 24 25.44 2.78 0.99
N TYR A 25 26.63 2.42 1.45
CA TYR A 25 27.75 3.34 1.65
C TYR A 25 28.07 4.23 0.43
N ARG A 26 28.11 3.66 -0.78
CA ARG A 26 28.40 4.45 -2.00
C ARG A 26 27.34 5.52 -2.30
N ILE A 27 26.06 5.22 -2.06
CA ILE A 27 24.97 6.18 -2.28
C ILE A 27 25.06 7.28 -1.22
N PHE A 28 25.36 6.89 0.03
CA PHE A 28 25.62 7.83 1.12
C PHE A 28 26.76 8.81 0.78
N GLU A 29 27.89 8.34 0.24
CA GLU A 29 28.99 9.24 -0.17
C GLU A 29 28.60 10.22 -1.28
N LEU A 30 27.84 9.76 -2.27
CA LEU A 30 27.35 10.60 -3.37
C LEU A 30 26.39 11.68 -2.87
N VAL A 31 25.45 11.33 -1.99
CA VAL A 31 24.49 12.29 -1.38
C VAL A 31 25.21 13.26 -0.44
N MET A 32 26.28 12.81 0.22
CA MET A 32 27.15 13.65 1.05
C MET A 32 28.11 14.54 0.24
N GLU A 33 28.10 14.45 -1.09
CA GLU A 33 29.00 15.19 -1.99
C GLU A 33 30.49 14.89 -1.72
N ARG A 34 30.76 13.71 -1.13
CA ARG A 34 32.12 13.24 -0.82
C ARG A 34 32.74 12.48 -1.97
N SER A 35 31.94 12.10 -2.96
CA SER A 35 32.36 11.44 -4.18
C SER A 35 31.52 11.89 -5.36
N ALA A 36 32.05 11.72 -6.56
CA ALA A 36 31.33 11.91 -7.81
C ALA A 36 31.12 10.55 -8.48
N SER A 37 30.03 10.42 -9.24
CA SER A 37 29.78 9.24 -10.06
C SER A 37 30.21 9.52 -11.50
N GLU A 38 30.98 8.60 -12.10
CA GLU A 38 31.34 8.64 -13.53
C GLU A 38 30.17 8.25 -14.44
N LEU A 39 29.13 7.60 -13.87
CA LEU A 39 27.90 7.28 -14.59
C LEU A 39 27.02 8.52 -14.71
N GLU A 40 26.84 9.00 -15.94
CA GLU A 40 26.11 10.24 -16.28
C GLU A 40 24.68 10.28 -15.69
N ASN A 41 23.93 9.17 -15.78
CA ASN A 41 22.58 9.08 -15.23
C ASN A 41 22.55 9.30 -13.69
N ILE A 42 23.56 8.82 -12.98
CA ILE A 42 23.66 9.00 -11.53
C ILE A 42 24.09 10.44 -11.22
N ALA A 43 25.05 10.98 -11.98
CA ALA A 43 25.51 12.36 -11.83
C ALA A 43 24.35 13.36 -11.98
N LEU A 44 23.50 13.19 -12.99
CA LEU A 44 22.31 14.04 -13.20
C LEU A 44 21.32 13.97 -12.03
N VAL A 45 21.11 12.78 -11.45
CA VAL A 45 20.22 12.61 -10.28
C VAL A 45 20.81 13.30 -9.05
N ILE A 46 22.13 13.24 -8.86
CA ILE A 46 22.80 13.90 -7.74
C ILE A 46 22.75 15.43 -7.90
N ASP A 47 22.99 15.96 -9.10
CA ASP A 47 22.85 17.39 -9.39
C ASP A 47 21.42 17.90 -9.10
N ASP A 48 20.41 17.14 -9.52
CA ASP A 48 19.01 17.44 -9.20
C ASP A 48 18.75 17.48 -7.68
N VAL A 49 19.27 16.48 -6.94
CA VAL A 49 19.12 16.40 -5.48
C VAL A 49 19.81 17.59 -4.81
N GLN A 50 20.99 17.98 -5.28
CA GLN A 50 21.73 19.16 -4.78
C GLN A 50 20.94 20.45 -5.01
N ARG A 51 20.37 20.63 -6.20
CA ARG A 51 19.54 21.79 -6.51
C ARG A 51 18.28 21.86 -5.64
N ILE A 52 17.61 20.73 -5.40
CA ILE A 52 16.42 20.69 -4.54
C ILE A 52 16.79 20.96 -3.08
N ARG A 53 17.96 20.46 -2.63
CA ARG A 53 18.48 20.69 -1.28
C ARG A 53 18.61 22.17 -0.92
N GLN A 54 18.89 23.04 -1.88
CA GLN A 54 18.94 24.50 -1.65
C GLN A 54 17.60 25.10 -1.19
N ARG A 55 16.49 24.37 -1.32
CA ARG A 55 15.15 24.76 -0.90
C ARG A 55 14.79 24.26 0.51
N LEU A 56 15.69 23.54 1.18
CA LEU A 56 15.47 22.95 2.50
C LEU A 56 16.25 23.71 3.57
N THR A 57 15.67 23.85 4.75
CA THR A 57 16.34 24.39 5.93
C THR A 57 17.42 23.44 6.44
N SER A 58 17.16 22.13 6.41
CA SER A 58 18.18 21.14 6.71
C SER A 58 17.94 19.80 6.03
N ILE A 59 19.02 19.15 5.62
CA ILE A 59 19.00 17.78 5.12
C ILE A 59 20.22 17.03 5.62
N PHE A 60 20.01 15.86 6.22
CA PHE A 60 21.08 15.06 6.79
C PHE A 60 20.92 13.60 6.38
N PRO A 61 21.86 13.04 5.59
CA PRO A 61 21.90 11.62 5.38
C PRO A 61 22.52 10.91 6.58
N VAL A 62 21.99 9.74 6.92
CA VAL A 62 22.41 8.88 8.02
C VAL A 62 22.70 7.51 7.45
N LEU A 63 23.94 7.04 7.59
CA LEU A 63 24.32 5.69 7.22
C LEU A 63 23.81 4.70 8.28
N VAL A 64 23.11 3.66 7.85
CA VAL A 64 22.53 2.63 8.71
C VAL A 64 22.89 1.24 8.19
N THR A 65 22.64 0.22 9.00
CA THR A 65 22.69 -1.17 8.55
C THR A 65 21.34 -1.58 7.98
N ARG A 66 21.33 -2.49 7.01
CA ARG A 66 20.11 -3.01 6.40
C ARG A 66 19.10 -3.57 7.43
N ASN A 67 19.60 -4.17 8.52
CA ASN A 67 18.75 -4.69 9.60
C ASN A 67 17.98 -3.60 10.34
N GLN A 68 18.57 -2.40 10.50
CA GLN A 68 17.91 -1.29 11.20
C GLN A 68 16.74 -0.70 10.42
N ILE A 69 16.74 -0.85 9.09
CA ILE A 69 15.69 -0.32 8.20
C ILE A 69 14.93 -1.42 7.45
N LYS A 70 15.04 -2.68 7.88
CA LYS A 70 14.36 -3.82 7.24
C LYS A 70 12.85 -3.60 7.11
N PHE A 71 12.23 -3.09 8.18
CA PHE A 71 10.81 -2.76 8.21
C PHE A 71 10.40 -1.74 7.14
N VAL A 72 11.27 -0.77 6.80
CA VAL A 72 10.98 0.24 5.77
C VAL A 72 10.90 -0.42 4.39
N TYR A 73 11.78 -1.39 4.11
CA TYR A 73 11.71 -2.15 2.86
C TYR A 73 10.47 -3.03 2.80
N GLU A 74 10.12 -3.69 3.89
CA GLU A 74 8.90 -4.52 3.99
C GLU A 74 7.66 -3.66 3.71
N LEU A 75 7.53 -2.52 4.38
CA LEU A 75 6.41 -1.59 4.18
C LEU A 75 6.36 -1.00 2.76
N ALA A 76 7.52 -0.65 2.17
CA ALA A 76 7.58 -0.15 0.80
C ALA A 76 7.16 -1.21 -0.22
N MET A 77 7.53 -2.48 -0.01
CA MET A 77 7.10 -3.59 -0.85
C MET A 77 5.61 -3.88 -0.70
N GLU A 78 5.06 -3.86 0.52
CA GLU A 78 3.62 -3.99 0.75
C GLU A 78 2.82 -2.89 0.03
N THR A 79 3.30 -1.65 0.08
CA THR A 79 2.67 -0.52 -0.63
C THR A 79 2.71 -0.73 -2.14
N ILE A 80 3.83 -1.18 -2.70
CA ILE A 80 3.95 -1.50 -4.12
C ILE A 80 2.98 -2.64 -4.50
N VAL A 81 2.85 -3.67 -3.67
CA VAL A 81 1.87 -4.75 -3.90
C VAL A 81 0.44 -4.21 -3.85
N SER A 82 0.13 -3.27 -2.95
CA SER A 82 -1.17 -2.61 -2.86
C SER A 82 -1.45 -1.68 -4.06
N GLU A 83 -0.45 -1.00 -4.62
CA GLU A 83 -0.59 -0.14 -5.80
C GLU A 83 -0.60 -0.93 -7.13
N ILE A 84 0.13 -2.06 -7.18
CA ILE A 84 0.15 -3.03 -8.29
C ILE A 84 -1.00 -4.05 -8.18
N SER A 85 -1.78 -4.02 -7.10
CA SER A 85 -3.16 -4.46 -7.16
C SER A 85 -3.92 -3.51 -8.10
N ILE A 86 -3.60 -3.64 -9.39
CA ILE A 86 -4.38 -3.24 -10.53
C ILE A 86 -5.81 -3.54 -10.11
N HIS A 87 -6.69 -2.53 -10.16
CA HIS A 87 -8.12 -2.77 -10.30
C HIS A 87 -8.26 -3.78 -11.43
N ILE A 88 -8.29 -5.07 -11.09
CA ILE A 88 -8.89 -6.09 -11.92
C ILE A 88 -10.27 -5.50 -12.11
N PRO A 89 -10.65 -5.11 -13.35
CA PRO A 89 -11.92 -4.45 -13.58
C PRO A 89 -12.95 -5.28 -12.85
N ASP A 90 -13.68 -4.65 -11.93
CA ASP A 90 -14.61 -5.33 -11.04
C ASP A 90 -15.39 -6.31 -11.88
N GLN A 91 -15.04 -7.60 -11.73
CA GLN A 91 -15.94 -8.64 -12.16
C GLN A 91 -17.05 -8.51 -11.14
N ASN A 92 -18.02 -7.64 -11.44
CA ASN A 92 -19.20 -7.47 -10.62
C ASN A 92 -19.61 -8.86 -10.16
N LYS A 93 -19.63 -9.05 -8.84
CA LYS A 93 -19.82 -10.38 -8.30
C LYS A 93 -21.30 -10.69 -8.33
N THR A 94 -21.63 -11.91 -8.72
CA THR A 94 -23.01 -12.38 -8.66
C THR A 94 -23.30 -12.91 -7.27
N CYS A 95 -24.33 -12.39 -6.61
CA CYS A 95 -24.83 -12.99 -5.38
C CYS A 95 -25.66 -14.24 -5.71
N SER A 96 -25.29 -15.39 -5.14
CA SER A 96 -26.00 -16.66 -5.36
C SER A 96 -27.41 -16.71 -4.74
N ILE A 97 -27.79 -15.75 -3.89
CA ILE A 97 -29.12 -15.67 -3.26
C ILE A 97 -30.09 -14.83 -4.09
N CYS A 98 -29.72 -13.62 -4.48
CA CYS A 98 -30.59 -12.72 -5.26
C CYS A 98 -30.32 -12.73 -6.77
N SER A 99 -29.26 -13.40 -7.22
CA SER A 99 -28.82 -13.46 -8.62
C SER A 99 -28.49 -12.10 -9.24
N ASP A 100 -28.31 -11.05 -8.43
CA ASP A 100 -27.80 -9.76 -8.87
C ASP A 100 -26.32 -9.90 -9.19
N ASP A 101 -25.96 -9.57 -10.42
CA ASP A 101 -24.64 -9.69 -11.03
C ASP A 101 -23.94 -8.34 -11.20
N ASN A 102 -24.49 -7.26 -10.64
CA ASN A 102 -23.92 -5.92 -10.67
C ASN A 102 -23.52 -5.44 -9.26
N ILE A 103 -22.90 -6.33 -8.48
CA ILE A 103 -22.51 -6.04 -7.09
C ILE A 103 -21.02 -5.73 -7.03
N GLU A 104 -20.71 -4.51 -6.59
CA GLU A 104 -19.36 -4.05 -6.25
C GLU A 104 -18.74 -5.01 -5.20
N PRO A 105 -17.47 -5.44 -5.33
CA PRO A 105 -16.86 -6.39 -4.40
C PRO A 105 -16.88 -5.93 -2.94
N GLU A 106 -16.85 -4.63 -2.65
CA GLU A 106 -16.94 -4.07 -1.30
C GLU A 106 -18.32 -4.30 -0.66
N ARG A 107 -19.34 -4.58 -1.47
CA ARG A 107 -20.70 -4.92 -1.04
C ARG A 107 -20.93 -6.42 -0.91
N MET A 108 -19.88 -7.23 -1.07
CA MET A 108 -19.90 -8.66 -0.81
C MET A 108 -19.40 -8.94 0.62
N PHE A 109 -20.14 -9.80 1.31
CA PHE A 109 -19.81 -10.33 2.61
C PHE A 109 -19.30 -11.77 2.46
N SER A 110 -18.09 -12.04 2.93
CA SER A 110 -17.51 -13.39 2.97
C SER A 110 -17.67 -14.02 4.34
N VAL A 111 -18.17 -15.25 4.39
CA VAL A 111 -18.28 -16.01 5.63
C VAL A 111 -16.90 -16.55 6.03
N ALA A 112 -16.38 -16.09 7.17
CA ALA A 112 -14.99 -16.35 7.59
C ALA A 112 -14.57 -17.84 7.62
N LEU A 113 -15.49 -18.76 7.96
CA LEU A 113 -15.17 -20.18 8.12
C LEU A 113 -15.18 -20.99 6.81
N CYS A 114 -15.97 -20.58 5.82
CA CYS A 114 -16.14 -21.32 4.56
C CYS A 114 -15.81 -20.53 3.30
N GLY A 115 -15.57 -19.23 3.41
CA GLY A 115 -15.25 -18.35 2.29
C GLY A 115 -16.41 -18.05 1.34
N HIS A 116 -17.62 -18.58 1.58
CA HIS A 116 -18.78 -18.28 0.74
C HIS A 116 -19.13 -16.79 0.79
N GLU A 117 -19.37 -16.20 -0.39
CA GLU A 117 -19.65 -14.78 -0.55
C GLU A 117 -21.10 -14.53 -0.97
N PHE A 118 -21.71 -13.51 -0.37
CA PHE A 118 -23.07 -13.05 -0.66
C PHE A 118 -23.14 -11.54 -0.54
N CYS A 119 -24.12 -10.89 -1.17
CA CYS A 119 -24.27 -9.45 -0.95
C CYS A 119 -24.71 -9.14 0.48
N VAL A 120 -24.28 -7.98 0.99
CA VAL A 120 -24.57 -7.55 2.37
C VAL A 120 -26.07 -7.54 2.67
N GLU A 121 -26.91 -7.12 1.71
CA GLU A 121 -28.37 -7.08 1.88
C GLU A 121 -28.98 -8.48 2.09
N CYS A 122 -28.51 -9.48 1.34
CA CYS A 122 -28.97 -10.87 1.53
C CYS A 122 -28.53 -11.45 2.87
N VAL A 123 -27.29 -11.16 3.30
CA VAL A 123 -26.79 -11.62 4.61
C VAL A 123 -27.57 -10.96 5.74
N LYS A 124 -27.81 -9.66 5.66
CA LYS A 124 -28.59 -8.91 6.66
C LYS A 124 -29.99 -9.52 6.82
N ARG A 125 -30.71 -9.72 5.71
CA ARG A 125 -32.04 -10.35 5.71
C ARG A 125 -32.00 -11.77 6.26
N HIS A 126 -30.97 -12.55 5.93
CA HIS A 126 -30.79 -13.90 6.47
C HIS A 126 -30.64 -13.89 7.99
N ILE A 127 -29.79 -13.00 8.53
CA ILE A 127 -29.58 -12.85 9.97
C ILE A 127 -30.88 -12.46 10.66
N GLU A 128 -31.59 -11.45 10.14
CA GLU A 128 -32.87 -10.99 10.71
C GLU A 128 -33.90 -12.12 10.80
N VAL A 129 -34.10 -12.88 9.71
CA VAL A 129 -35.05 -14.01 9.67
C VAL A 129 -34.65 -15.11 10.67
N ARG A 130 -33.35 -15.42 10.78
CA ARG A 130 -32.88 -16.48 11.68
C ARG A 130 -32.99 -16.09 13.14
N LEU A 131 -32.69 -14.85 13.48
CA LEU A 131 -32.87 -14.33 14.84
C LEU A 131 -34.35 -14.30 15.24
N LEU A 132 -35.25 -13.89 14.33
CA LEU A 132 -36.70 -13.93 14.57
C LEU A 132 -37.22 -15.36 14.78
N ALA A 133 -36.62 -16.35 14.12
CA ALA A 133 -36.94 -17.76 14.33
C ALA A 133 -36.29 -18.36 15.60
N GLY A 134 -35.58 -17.56 16.41
CA GLY A 134 -34.87 -18.03 17.60
C GLY A 134 -33.62 -18.89 17.31
N GLY A 135 -33.13 -18.86 16.07
CA GLY A 135 -31.99 -19.65 15.62
C GLY A 135 -30.69 -18.84 15.57
N VAL A 136 -29.56 -19.54 15.65
CA VAL A 136 -28.25 -18.95 15.37
C VAL A 136 -28.06 -18.85 13.85
N PRO A 137 -27.75 -17.66 13.29
CA PRO A 137 -27.43 -17.51 11.87
C PRO A 137 -26.21 -18.36 11.49
N ARG A 138 -26.28 -19.04 10.34
CA ARG A 138 -25.19 -19.84 9.76
C ARG A 138 -24.93 -19.37 8.33
N CYS A 139 -23.95 -19.96 7.67
CA CYS A 139 -23.73 -19.72 6.25
C CYS A 139 -25.05 -19.95 5.46
N PRO A 140 -25.49 -18.99 4.63
CA PRO A 140 -26.67 -19.16 3.78
C PRO A 140 -26.52 -20.23 2.69
N HIS A 141 -25.28 -20.64 2.35
CA HIS A 141 -25.04 -21.63 1.32
C HIS A 141 -25.70 -22.96 1.68
N TYR A 142 -26.41 -23.56 0.72
CA TYR A 142 -27.06 -24.85 0.91
C TYR A 142 -26.04 -25.91 1.33
N GLN A 143 -26.37 -26.68 2.38
CA GLN A 143 -25.52 -27.75 2.94
C GLN A 143 -24.13 -27.31 3.41
N CYS A 144 -23.91 -26.02 3.69
CA CYS A 144 -22.69 -25.59 4.35
C CYS A 144 -22.77 -25.92 5.85
N GLU A 145 -21.80 -26.71 6.32
CA GLU A 145 -21.73 -27.20 7.71
C GLU A 145 -20.82 -26.36 8.61
N SER A 146 -20.22 -25.29 8.07
CA SER A 146 -19.35 -24.38 8.80
C SER A 146 -20.06 -23.52 9.84
#